data_AF-A0A926TXX9-F1
#
_entry.id   AF-A0A926TXX9-F1
#
_cell.length_a   1.000
_cell.length_b   1.000
_cell.length_c   1.000
_cell.angle_alpha   90.00
_cell.angle_beta   90.00
_cell.angle_gamma   90.00
#
_symmetry.space_group_name_H-M   'P 1'
#
loop_
_entity.id
_entity.type
_entity.pdbx_description
1 polymer ?
#
loop_
_entity_poly.entity_id
_entity_poly.type
_entity_poly.pdbx_seq_one_letter_code
_entity_poly.pdbx_strand_id
1 'polypeptide(L)'
;MNWFLQLNRLILDFYREDPNELRQLQALRHCRISRRWGVLRINCYSLESVNRIVAAASLIKAPIAQLRIAQQIDIYFHRDRVATMPISSSKLTT
;
A
#
# COMPACT_ATOMS: atom_id res chain seq x y z
N MET A 1 17.13 12.08 3.38
CA MET A 1 15.74 12.52 3.10
C MET A 1 14.82 11.30 3.24
N ASN A 2 13.97 11.27 4.28
CA ASN A 2 13.18 10.08 4.67
C ASN A 2 11.96 9.85 3.74
N TRP A 3 12.22 9.32 2.54
CA TRP A 3 11.20 8.99 1.54
C TRP A 3 10.13 8.01 2.04
N PHE A 4 10.45 7.15 3.00
CA PHE A 4 9.52 6.14 3.55
C PHE A 4 8.33 6.74 4.30
N LEU A 5 8.54 7.84 5.03
CA LEU A 5 7.46 8.54 5.74
C LEU A 5 6.54 9.28 4.76
N GLN A 6 7.08 9.70 3.60
CA GLN A 6 6.30 10.40 2.58
C GLN A 6 5.29 9.47 1.93
N LEU A 7 5.64 8.21 1.65
CA LEU A 7 4.75 7.32 0.92
C LEU A 7 3.51 6.92 1.73
N ASN A 8 3.69 6.60 3.02
CA ASN A 8 2.56 6.30 3.88
C ASN A 8 1.63 7.51 4.01
N ARG A 9 2.23 8.70 4.16
CA ARG A 9 1.47 9.95 4.21
C ARG A 9 0.70 10.22 2.91
N LEU A 10 1.30 9.98 1.75
CA LEU A 10 0.64 10.16 0.45
C LEU A 10 -0.56 9.22 0.27
N ILE A 11 -0.42 7.94 0.63
CA ILE A 11 -1.53 6.97 0.55
C ILE A 11 -2.66 7.39 1.49
N LEU A 12 -2.34 7.84 2.71
CA LEU A 12 -3.35 8.29 3.66
C LEU A 12 -4.01 9.62 3.26
N ASP A 13 -3.25 10.55 2.69
CA ASP A 13 -3.75 11.86 2.23
C ASP A 13 -4.72 11.71 1.05
N PHE A 14 -4.52 10.68 0.21
CA PHE A 14 -5.47 10.32 -0.86
C PHE A 14 -6.89 10.06 -0.34
N TYR A 15 -7.03 9.50 0.86
CA TYR A 15 -8.31 9.18 1.50
C TYR A 15 -8.73 10.21 2.55
N ARG A 16 -8.19 11.43 2.50
CA ARG A 16 -8.46 12.46 3.51
C ARG A 16 -9.96 12.81 3.61
N GLU A 17 -10.69 12.72 2.51
CA GLU A 17 -12.11 13.04 2.43
C GLU A 17 -13.02 11.86 2.83
N ASP A 18 -12.47 10.63 2.90
CA ASP A 18 -13.20 9.39 3.19
C ASP A 18 -12.72 8.74 4.51
N PRO A 19 -13.24 9.18 5.67
CA PRO A 19 -12.76 8.75 6.98
C PRO A 19 -12.95 7.24 7.25
N ASN A 20 -13.90 6.60 6.58
CA ASN A 20 -14.13 5.16 6.71
C ASN A 20 -13.02 4.34 6.05
N GLU A 21 -12.59 4.72 4.85
CA GLU A 21 -11.48 4.07 4.12
C GLU A 21 -10.14 4.36 4.82
N LEU A 22 -9.96 5.59 5.30
CA LEU A 22 -8.80 5.98 6.10
C LEU A 22 -8.63 5.09 7.35
N ARG A 23 -9.73 4.74 8.03
CA ARG A 23 -9.70 3.83 9.20
C ARG A 23 -9.20 2.43 8.82
N GLN A 24 -9.62 1.90 7.68
CA GLN A 24 -9.17 0.59 7.20
C GLN A 24 -7.66 0.58 6.90
N LEU A 25 -7.13 1.72 6.45
CA LEU A 25 -5.72 1.89 6.13
C LEU A 25 -4.83 2.22 7.33
N GLN A 26 -5.37 2.37 8.54
CA GLN A 26 -4.54 2.65 9.73
C GLN A 26 -3.47 1.58 9.99
N ALA A 27 -3.73 0.32 9.59
CA ALA A 27 -2.76 -0.76 9.69
C ALA A 27 -1.46 -0.46 8.93
N LEU A 28 -1.48 0.38 7.88
CA LEU A 28 -0.28 0.80 7.15
C LEU A 28 0.71 1.55 8.04
N ARG A 29 0.24 2.27 9.06
CA ARG A 29 1.11 2.96 10.04
C ARG A 29 1.98 1.99 10.83
N HIS A 30 1.54 0.74 10.96
CA HIS A 30 2.26 -0.31 11.68
C HIS A 30 3.12 -1.16 10.73
N CYS A 31 3.10 -0.87 9.43
CA CYS A 31 3.91 -1.56 8.43
C CYS A 31 4.98 -0.62 7.87
N ARG A 32 6.13 -1.19 7.50
CA ARG A 32 7.21 -0.49 6.83
C ARG A 32 6.99 -0.56 5.33
N ILE A 33 6.74 0.58 4.71
CA ILE A 33 6.54 0.70 3.27
C ILE A 33 7.87 1.12 2.63
N SER A 34 8.25 0.49 1.52
CA SER A 34 9.41 0.86 0.73
C SER A 34 9.13 0.69 -0.76
N ARG A 35 9.73 1.50 -1.61
CA ARG A 35 9.61 1.40 -3.07
C ARG A 35 10.95 1.00 -3.65
N ARG A 36 10.98 -0.01 -4.52
CA ARG A 36 12.20 -0.42 -5.23
C ARG A 36 11.85 -0.92 -6.63
N TRP A 37 12.47 -0.33 -7.67
CA TRP A 37 12.33 -0.75 -9.08
C TRP A 37 10.88 -0.96 -9.56
N GLY A 38 9.97 -0.05 -9.22
CA GLY A 38 8.55 -0.18 -9.61
C GLY A 38 7.73 -1.16 -8.75
N VAL A 39 8.31 -1.76 -7.72
CA VAL A 39 7.61 -2.60 -6.74
C VAL A 39 7.48 -1.85 -5.41
N LEU A 40 6.28 -1.84 -4.85
CA LEU A 40 6.00 -1.36 -3.51
C LEU A 40 6.06 -2.54 -2.53
N ARG A 41 6.97 -2.51 -1.57
CA ARG A 41 7.07 -3.52 -0.52
C ARG A 41 6.46 -3.00 0.77
N ILE A 42 5.49 -3.73 1.31
CA ILE A 42 4.83 -3.45 2.57
C ILE A 42 5.23 -4.56 3.54
N ASN A 43 6.08 -4.25 4.52
CA ASN A 43 6.52 -5.21 5.51
C ASN A 43 5.79 -4.97 6.83
N CYS A 44 4.93 -5.89 7.22
CA CYS A 44 4.15 -5.80 8.44
C CYS A 44 4.76 -6.70 9.53
N TYR A 45 4.73 -6.22 10.78
CA TYR A 45 5.31 -6.92 11.93
C TYR A 45 4.32 -7.81 12.70
N SER A 46 3.01 -7.72 12.37
CA SER A 46 1.97 -8.54 13.00
C SER A 46 1.09 -9.18 11.93
N LEU A 47 0.69 -10.43 12.18
CA LEU A 47 -0.22 -11.18 11.31
C LEU A 47 -1.58 -10.46 11.18
N GLU A 48 -2.04 -9.80 12.25
CA GLU A 48 -3.26 -9.01 12.22
C GLU A 48 -3.14 -7.84 11.22
N SER A 49 -2.00 -7.14 11.24
CA SER A 49 -1.72 -6.06 10.29
C SER A 49 -1.66 -6.59 8.86
N VAL A 50 -1.04 -7.74 8.63
CA VAL A 50 -1.02 -8.40 7.31
C VAL A 50 -2.43 -8.65 6.81
N ASN A 51 -3.29 -9.28 7.61
CA ASN A 51 -4.67 -9.58 7.23
C ASN A 51 -5.46 -8.32 6.90
N ARG A 52 -5.32 -7.25 7.72
CA ARG A 52 -5.96 -5.97 7.44
C ARG A 52 -5.45 -5.32 6.16
N ILE A 53 -4.15 -5.38 5.88
CA ILE A 53 -3.55 -4.84 4.64
C ILE A 53 -3.99 -5.63 3.42
N VAL A 54 -4.07 -6.95 3.52
CA VAL A 54 -4.56 -7.81 2.44
C VAL A 54 -6.04 -7.53 2.18
N ALA A 55 -6.86 -7.37 3.22
CA ALA A 55 -8.26 -6.99 3.08
C ALA A 55 -8.43 -5.58 2.47
N ALA A 56 -7.58 -4.64 2.86
CA ALA A 56 -7.54 -3.27 2.32
C ALA A 56 -6.73 -3.15 1.02
N ALA A 57 -6.32 -4.26 0.40
CA ALA A 57 -5.46 -4.24 -0.78
C ALA A 57 -6.01 -3.37 -1.91
N SER A 58 -7.31 -3.46 -2.19
CA SER A 58 -7.97 -2.66 -3.23
C SER A 58 -7.85 -1.15 -2.98
N LEU A 59 -7.97 -0.72 -1.72
CA LEU A 59 -7.79 0.67 -1.30
C LEU A 59 -6.33 1.12 -1.41
N ILE A 60 -5.37 0.21 -1.29
CA ILE A 60 -3.97 0.56 -1.51
C ILE A 60 -3.66 0.63 -3.01
N LYS A 61 -4.26 -0.24 -3.83
CA LYS A 61 -4.04 -0.26 -5.28
C LYS A 61 -4.45 1.04 -5.95
N ALA A 62 -5.58 1.63 -5.57
CA ALA A 62 -6.12 2.84 -6.18
C ALA A 62 -5.13 4.04 -6.17
N PRO A 63 -4.63 4.51 -5.02
CA PRO A 63 -3.67 5.62 -4.98
C PRO A 63 -2.35 5.24 -5.66
N ILE A 64 -1.90 3.99 -5.55
CA ILE A 64 -0.64 3.56 -6.19
C ILE A 64 -0.75 3.56 -7.72
N ALA A 65 -1.89 3.16 -8.27
CA ALA A 65 -2.19 3.19 -9.70
C ALA A 65 -2.32 4.64 -10.20
N GLN A 66 -3.13 5.45 -9.51
CA GLN A 66 -3.43 6.82 -9.94
C GLN A 66 -2.20 7.73 -9.83
N LEU A 67 -1.42 7.60 -8.76
CA LEU A 67 -0.16 8.34 -8.58
C LEU A 67 1.03 7.69 -9.33
N ARG A 68 0.80 6.57 -10.02
CA ARG A 68 1.81 5.81 -10.79
C ARG A 68 3.07 5.50 -9.98
N ILE A 69 2.90 5.18 -8.70
CA ILE A 69 4.01 4.98 -7.76
C ILE A 69 4.69 3.62 -8.03
N ALA A 70 3.92 2.57 -8.29
CA ALA A 70 4.43 1.22 -8.50
C ALA A 70 3.51 0.42 -9.43
N GLN A 71 4.08 -0.58 -10.08
CA GLN A 71 3.38 -1.53 -10.95
C GLN A 71 3.02 -2.83 -10.22
N GLN A 72 3.58 -3.05 -9.04
CA GLN A 72 3.33 -4.22 -8.21
C GLN A 72 3.42 -3.86 -6.73
N ILE A 73 2.64 -4.51 -5.89
CA ILE A 73 2.75 -4.47 -4.44
C ILE A 73 3.09 -5.87 -3.93
N ASP A 74 4.15 -5.96 -3.14
CA ASP A 74 4.54 -7.15 -2.40
C ASP A 74 4.28 -6.92 -0.90
N ILE A 75 3.59 -7.84 -0.26
CA ILE A 75 3.34 -7.82 1.18
C ILE A 75 4.25 -8.85 1.83
N TYR A 76 4.94 -8.44 2.89
CA TYR A 76 5.85 -9.26 3.68
C TYR A 76 5.40 -9.35 5.14
N PHE A 77 5.61 -10.52 5.75
CA PHE A 77 5.48 -10.78 7.17
C PHE A 77 6.80 -11.38 7.67
N HIS A 78 7.48 -10.75 8.63
CA HIS A 78 8.74 -11.26 9.18
C HIS A 78 9.79 -11.69 8.13
N ARG A 79 9.83 -10.98 6.98
CA ARG A 79 10.68 -11.23 5.78
C ARG A 79 10.15 -12.25 4.79
N ASP A 80 9.12 -13.02 5.14
CA ASP A 80 8.43 -13.90 4.20
C ASP A 80 7.43 -13.12 3.36
N ARG A 81 7.45 -13.35 2.05
CA ARG A 81 6.50 -12.72 1.13
C ARG A 81 5.19 -13.51 1.18
N VAL A 82 4.16 -12.90 1.75
CA VAL A 82 2.86 -13.52 1.98
C VAL A 82 1.87 -13.24 0.85
N ALA A 83 2.02 -12.12 0.16
CA ALA A 83 1.16 -11.80 -0.98
C ALA A 83 1.92 -10.96 -2.01
N THR A 84 1.52 -11.10 -3.27
CA THR A 84 1.97 -10.26 -4.37
C THR A 84 0.75 -9.90 -5.18
N MET A 85 0.58 -8.62 -5.46
CA MET A 85 -0.55 -8.12 -6.22
C MET A 85 -0.05 -7.17 -7.31
N PRO A 86 -0.36 -7.46 -8.59
CA PRO A 86 -0.08 -6.52 -9.65
C PRO A 86 -0.97 -5.28 -9.50
N ILE A 87 -0.39 -4.12 -9.77
CA ILE A 87 -1.12 -2.90 -10.02
C ILE A 87 -1.39 -2.91 -11.51
N SER A 88 -2.48 -3.55 -11.91
CA SER A 88 -2.94 -3.41 -13.28
C SER A 88 -3.21 -1.93 -13.51
N SER A 89 -2.31 -1.28 -14.25
CA SER A 89 -2.56 -0.01 -14.91
C SER A 89 -3.51 -0.33 -16.07
N SER A 90 -4.67 -0.93 -15.76
CA SER A 90 -5.73 -1.12 -16.72
C SER A 90 -6.09 0.29 -17.13
N LYS A 91 -5.71 0.62 -18.37
CA LYS A 91 -5.90 1.88 -19.06
C LYS A 91 -7.08 2.63 -18.44
N LEU A 92 -6.81 3.79 -17.84
CA LEU A 92 -7.74 4.91 -17.86
C LEU A 92 -8.15 5.02 -19.33
N THR A 93 -9.26 4.36 -19.66
CA THR A 93 -9.80 4.36 -21.01
C THR A 93 -10.56 5.67 -21.06
N THR A 94 -10.05 6.52 -21.93
CA THR A 94 -10.54 7.84 -22.33
C THR A 94 -12.05 7.86 -22.50
#